data_AF-A0A2H9NAL9-F1
#
_entry.id   AF-A0A2H9NAL9-F1
#
_cell.length_a   1.000
_cell.length_b   1.000
_cell.length_c   1.000
_cell.angle_alpha   90.00
_cell.angle_beta   90.00
_cell.angle_gamma   90.00
#
_symmetry.space_group_name_H-M   'P 1'
#
loop_
_entity.id
_entity.type
_entity.pdbx_description
1 polymer ?
#
loop_
_entity_poly.entity_id
_entity_poly.type
_entity_poly.pdbx_seq_one_letter_code
_entity_poly.pdbx_strand_id
1 'polypeptide(L)'
;NSVEEMVLKCKNLGYEYAGISDHAGNLKIANSMGAKEVSKQRKEIQNLNIKGIKVLQGAEVNILADGSLDVPDKLLKEFDFVIAAVHSKFNMARDEMTKRLIKAIKNPYVIILAHPTGRKVLRKESYDADWKEVFKAAKEHGVLLEINAHPERLDLPDSLINQAVKMNCALIIN
;
A
#
# COMPACT_ATOMS: atom_id res chain seq x y z
N ASN A 1 -15.38 0.83 10.84
CA ASN A 1 -16.41 0.54 9.83
C ASN A 1 -16.33 -0.92 9.47
N SER A 2 -17.47 -1.59 9.32
CA SER A 2 -17.52 -2.91 8.67
C SER A 2 -17.19 -2.78 7.18
N VAL A 3 -16.90 -3.91 6.52
CA VAL A 3 -16.69 -3.91 5.06
C VAL A 3 -17.94 -3.40 4.34
N GLU A 4 -19.13 -3.83 4.78
CA GLU A 4 -20.41 -3.40 4.22
C GLU A 4 -20.60 -1.88 4.28
N GLU A 5 -20.34 -1.27 5.44
CA GLU A 5 -20.45 0.18 5.64
C GLU A 5 -19.53 0.95 4.69
N MET A 6 -18.29 0.48 4.53
CA MET A 6 -17.31 1.10 3.62
C MET A 6 -17.75 0.98 2.16
N VAL A 7 -18.16 -0.20 1.72
CA VAL A 7 -18.60 -0.45 0.34
C VAL A 7 -19.86 0.36 0.00
N LEU A 8 -20.84 0.43 0.91
CA LEU A 8 -22.02 1.28 0.74
C LEU A 8 -21.65 2.76 0.63
N LYS A 9 -20.68 3.22 1.43
CA LYS A 9 -20.19 4.60 1.33
C LYS A 9 -19.52 4.88 -0.01
N CYS A 10 -18.64 4.00 -0.48
CA CYS A 10 -18.01 4.12 -1.80
C CYS A 10 -19.07 4.17 -2.92
N LYS A 11 -20.08 3.29 -2.86
CA LYS A 11 -21.18 3.30 -3.82
C LYS A 11 -21.98 4.60 -3.81
N ASN A 12 -22.30 5.13 -2.63
CA ASN A 12 -23.03 6.39 -2.49
C ASN A 12 -22.22 7.60 -2.98
N LEU A 13 -20.90 7.49 -3.03
CA LEU A 13 -20.00 8.47 -3.65
C LEU A 13 -19.89 8.31 -5.17
N GLY A 14 -20.52 7.28 -5.76
CA GLY A 14 -20.50 7.01 -7.19
C GLY A 14 -19.26 6.25 -7.67
N TYR A 15 -18.51 5.59 -6.78
CA TYR A 15 -17.34 4.81 -7.18
C TYR A 15 -17.72 3.47 -7.81
N GLU A 16 -16.96 3.09 -8.84
CA GLU A 16 -17.10 1.80 -9.53
C GLU A 16 -16.42 0.65 -8.77
N TYR A 17 -15.43 0.97 -7.92
CA TYR A 17 -14.66 0.00 -7.15
C TYR A 17 -14.52 0.42 -5.69
N ALA A 18 -14.42 -0.57 -4.80
CA ALA A 18 -13.99 -0.40 -3.41
C ALA A 18 -12.86 -1.39 -3.11
N GLY A 19 -11.67 -0.88 -2.79
CA GLY A 19 -10.53 -1.70 -2.35
C GLY A 19 -10.47 -1.77 -0.84
N ILE A 20 -10.49 -2.98 -0.28
CA ILE A 20 -10.33 -3.22 1.17
C ILE A 20 -8.90 -3.71 1.39
N SER A 21 -8.07 -2.93 2.08
CA SER A 21 -6.64 -3.19 2.21
C SER A 21 -6.20 -3.22 3.68
N ASP A 22 -6.87 -4.03 4.49
CA ASP A 22 -6.44 -4.25 5.88
C ASP A 22 -5.01 -4.76 5.96
N HIS A 23 -4.35 -4.53 7.09
CA HIS A 23 -3.00 -5.03 7.31
C HIS A 23 -2.98 -6.57 7.32
N ALA A 24 -2.00 -7.16 6.66
CA ALA A 24 -1.71 -8.59 6.73
C ALA A 24 -0.29 -8.81 7.30
N GLY A 25 -0.05 -10.01 7.84
CA GLY A 25 1.27 -10.40 8.34
C GLY A 25 1.41 -10.28 9.86
N ASN A 26 2.55 -9.77 10.32
CA ASN A 26 2.98 -9.87 11.72
C ASN A 26 3.03 -8.52 12.44
N LEU A 27 2.37 -7.49 11.92
CA LEU A 27 2.33 -6.18 12.56
C LEU A 27 1.48 -6.25 13.83
N LYS A 28 2.16 -6.46 14.97
CA LYS A 28 1.52 -6.63 16.29
C LYS A 28 0.58 -5.49 16.67
N ILE A 29 0.82 -4.29 16.17
CA ILE A 29 0.03 -3.09 16.49
C ILE A 29 -1.26 -3.00 15.65
N ALA A 30 -1.35 -3.75 14.55
CA ALA A 30 -2.34 -3.50 13.51
C ALA A 30 -3.42 -4.59 13.35
N ASN A 31 -3.61 -5.48 14.34
CA ASN A 31 -4.57 -6.61 14.24
C ASN A 31 -4.46 -7.35 12.90
N SER A 32 -3.22 -7.65 12.47
CA SER A 32 -2.93 -8.13 11.12
C SER A 32 -3.66 -9.43 10.79
N MET A 33 -4.17 -9.52 9.57
CA MET A 33 -4.83 -10.71 9.06
C MET A 33 -3.82 -11.85 8.81
N GLY A 34 -4.09 -13.02 9.37
CA GLY A 34 -3.51 -14.29 8.95
C GLY A 34 -4.36 -14.94 7.85
N ALA A 35 -3.95 -16.13 7.40
CA ALA A 35 -4.64 -16.85 6.32
C ALA A 35 -6.13 -17.16 6.64
N LYS A 36 -6.47 -17.39 7.92
CA LYS A 36 -7.86 -17.63 8.34
C LYS A 36 -8.70 -16.36 8.23
N GLU A 37 -8.16 -15.23 8.68
CA GLU A 37 -8.80 -13.92 8.62
C GLU A 37 -9.00 -13.46 7.17
N VAL A 38 -7.98 -13.65 6.32
CA VAL A 38 -8.07 -13.38 4.87
C VAL A 38 -9.23 -14.17 4.24
N SER A 39 -9.32 -15.47 4.53
CA SER A 39 -10.42 -16.31 4.02
C SER A 39 -11.78 -15.87 4.55
N LYS A 40 -11.86 -15.45 5.82
CA LYS A 40 -13.08 -14.95 6.43
C LYS A 40 -13.54 -13.65 5.76
N GLN A 41 -12.64 -12.68 5.57
CA GLN A 41 -12.97 -11.43 4.90
C GLN A 41 -13.35 -11.65 3.42
N ARG A 42 -12.70 -12.60 2.74
CA ARG A 42 -13.09 -12.97 1.37
C ARG A 42 -14.54 -13.46 1.30
N LYS A 43 -14.95 -14.30 2.25
CA LYS A 43 -16.35 -14.76 2.37
C LYS A 43 -17.29 -13.61 2.73
N GLU A 44 -16.89 -12.72 3.63
CA GLU A 44 -17.66 -11.51 3.95
C GLU A 44 -17.92 -10.67 2.70
N ILE A 45 -16.87 -10.37 1.92
CA ILE A 45 -16.96 -9.64 0.65
C ILE A 45 -17.86 -10.38 -0.37
N GLN A 46 -17.70 -11.70 -0.52
CA GLN A 46 -18.51 -12.49 -1.45
C GLN A 46 -20.00 -12.55 -1.08
N ASN A 47 -20.31 -12.44 0.22
CA ASN A 47 -21.68 -12.44 0.72
C ASN A 47 -22.33 -11.05 0.66
N LEU A 48 -21.59 -9.98 0.32
CA LEU A 48 -22.17 -8.65 0.14
C LEU A 48 -23.09 -8.61 -1.07
N ASN A 49 -24.39 -8.44 -0.82
CA ASN A 49 -25.37 -8.29 -1.89
C ASN A 49 -25.53 -6.81 -2.33
N ILE A 50 -24.40 -6.16 -2.66
CA ILE A 50 -24.37 -4.75 -3.08
C ILE A 50 -24.09 -4.68 -4.58
N LYS A 51 -25.12 -4.40 -5.37
CA LYS A 51 -25.00 -4.23 -6.82
C LYS A 51 -24.43 -2.86 -7.20
N GLY A 52 -23.73 -2.79 -8.33
CA GLY A 52 -23.26 -1.54 -8.95
C GLY A 52 -21.90 -1.05 -8.44
N ILE A 53 -21.16 -1.86 -7.69
CA ILE A 53 -19.78 -1.59 -7.26
C ILE A 53 -19.01 -2.90 -7.21
N LYS A 54 -17.76 -2.90 -7.69
CA LYS A 54 -16.85 -4.04 -7.56
C LYS A 54 -16.03 -3.92 -6.28
N VAL A 55 -16.09 -4.93 -5.44
CA VAL A 55 -15.28 -4.99 -4.22
C VAL A 55 -14.02 -5.80 -4.49
N LEU A 56 -12.86 -5.25 -4.15
CA LEU A 56 -11.54 -5.90 -4.28
C LEU A 56 -10.98 -6.15 -2.89
N GLN A 57 -10.49 -7.37 -2.65
CA GLN A 57 -9.77 -7.69 -1.42
C GLN A 57 -8.28 -7.54 -1.65
N GLY A 58 -7.68 -6.54 -1.01
CA GLY A 58 -6.24 -6.34 -0.97
C GLY A 58 -5.65 -6.52 0.43
N ALA A 59 -4.37 -6.19 0.55
CA ALA A 59 -3.68 -6.12 1.83
C ALA A 59 -2.58 -5.07 1.85
N GLU A 60 -2.45 -4.41 3.00
CA GLU A 60 -1.26 -3.62 3.33
C GLU A 60 -0.22 -4.49 4.04
N VAL A 61 0.91 -4.72 3.39
CA VAL A 61 1.98 -5.60 3.87
C VAL A 61 3.22 -4.80 4.26
N ASN A 62 3.91 -5.25 5.31
CA ASN A 62 5.10 -4.55 5.76
C ASN A 62 6.31 -4.91 4.91
N ILE A 63 7.06 -3.88 4.57
CA ILE A 63 8.42 -4.02 4.08
C ILE A 63 9.33 -4.15 5.30
N LEU A 64 9.96 -5.32 5.47
CA LEU A 64 10.93 -5.60 6.52
C LEU A 64 12.22 -4.79 6.30
N ALA A 65 13.09 -4.72 7.31
CA ALA A 65 14.32 -3.92 7.25
C ALA A 65 15.27 -4.36 6.12
N ASP A 66 15.24 -5.64 5.75
CA ASP A 66 16.02 -6.19 4.65
C ASP A 66 15.35 -6.02 3.27
N GLY A 67 14.15 -5.42 3.20
CA GLY A 67 13.34 -5.20 2.00
C GLY A 67 12.45 -6.38 1.59
N SER A 68 12.46 -7.49 2.31
CA SER A 68 11.46 -8.56 2.12
C SER A 68 10.09 -8.17 2.68
N LEU A 69 9.04 -8.89 2.31
CA LEU A 69 7.69 -8.67 2.83
C LEU A 69 7.44 -9.56 4.05
N ASP A 70 6.67 -9.10 5.02
CA ASP A 70 6.36 -9.84 6.25
C ASP A 70 5.25 -10.91 6.08
N VAL A 71 4.79 -11.09 4.84
CA VAL A 71 3.79 -12.07 4.41
C VAL A 71 4.40 -12.96 3.33
N PRO A 72 4.25 -14.30 3.41
CA PRO A 72 4.78 -15.20 2.39
C PRO A 72 4.00 -15.09 1.07
N ASP A 73 4.70 -15.26 -0.05
CA ASP A 73 4.15 -15.23 -1.41
C ASP A 73 2.90 -16.10 -1.61
N LYS A 74 2.84 -17.26 -0.93
CA LYS A 74 1.67 -18.16 -0.96
C LYS A 74 0.38 -17.49 -0.48
N LEU A 75 0.47 -16.51 0.43
CA LEU A 75 -0.67 -15.73 0.89
C LEU A 75 -0.84 -14.46 0.03
N LEU A 76 0.25 -13.82 -0.41
CA LEU A 76 0.19 -12.62 -1.26
C LEU A 76 -0.62 -12.87 -2.55
N LYS A 77 -0.44 -14.04 -3.17
CA LYS A 77 -1.17 -14.42 -4.39
C LYS A 77 -2.69 -14.57 -4.24
N GLU A 78 -3.19 -14.65 -3.00
CA GLU A 78 -4.62 -14.82 -2.74
C GLU A 78 -5.36 -13.49 -2.75
N PHE A 79 -4.65 -12.35 -2.66
CA PHE A 79 -5.23 -11.02 -2.73
C PHE A 79 -5.43 -10.58 -4.19
N ASP A 80 -6.44 -9.76 -4.41
CA ASP A 80 -6.68 -9.12 -5.70
C ASP A 80 -5.64 -8.01 -5.97
N PHE A 81 -5.10 -7.42 -4.90
CA PHE A 81 -3.98 -6.48 -4.95
C PHE A 81 -3.17 -6.43 -3.66
N VAL A 82 -1.88 -6.09 -3.75
CA VAL A 82 -1.01 -5.91 -2.57
C VAL A 82 -0.41 -4.52 -2.58
N ILE A 83 -0.51 -3.83 -1.45
CA ILE A 83 0.15 -2.55 -1.19
C ILE A 83 1.25 -2.77 -0.16
N ALA A 84 2.46 -2.29 -0.43
CA ALA A 84 3.61 -2.47 0.44
C ALA A 84 4.00 -1.14 1.11
N ALA A 85 4.31 -1.16 2.40
CA ALA A 85 4.67 0.04 3.15
C ALA A 85 5.75 -0.19 4.22
N VAL A 86 6.50 0.88 4.51
CA VAL A 86 7.48 0.91 5.61
C VAL A 86 6.81 1.40 6.89
N HIS A 87 6.82 0.56 7.92
CA HIS A 87 6.26 0.89 9.25
C HIS A 87 7.28 0.93 10.39
N SER A 88 8.55 0.70 10.08
CA SER A 88 9.61 0.62 11.08
C SER A 88 10.98 1.00 10.50
N LYS A 89 11.95 1.26 11.38
CA LYS A 89 13.34 1.60 11.00
C LYS A 89 13.38 2.76 10.00
N PHE A 90 12.76 3.89 10.36
CA PHE A 90 12.69 5.07 9.50
C PHE A 90 14.05 5.80 9.37
N ASN A 91 14.95 5.65 10.34
CA ASN A 91 16.24 6.35 10.37
C ASN A 91 17.38 5.51 9.76
N MET A 92 17.11 4.73 8.72
CA MET A 92 18.15 3.98 8.00
C MET A 92 18.99 4.93 7.13
N ALA A 93 20.21 4.53 6.78
CA ALA A 93 21.00 5.28 5.82
C ALA A 93 20.28 5.32 4.46
N ARG A 94 20.44 6.44 3.72
CA ARG A 94 19.80 6.68 2.42
C ARG A 94 19.89 5.49 1.47
N ASP A 95 21.09 4.92 1.31
CA ASP A 95 21.32 3.81 0.39
C ASP A 95 20.65 2.50 0.85
N GLU A 96 20.58 2.27 2.16
CA GLU A 96 19.92 1.10 2.74
C GLU A 96 18.41 1.20 2.58
N MET A 97 17.83 2.37 2.88
CA MET A 97 16.40 2.62 2.68
C MET A 97 16.02 2.50 1.20
N THR A 98 16.85 3.04 0.30
CA THR A 98 16.66 2.92 -1.15
C THR A 98 16.63 1.45 -1.59
N LYS A 99 17.62 0.65 -1.17
CA LYS A 99 17.67 -0.79 -1.48
C LYS A 99 16.47 -1.55 -0.90
N ARG A 100 16.05 -1.20 0.32
CA ARG A 100 14.88 -1.77 1.00
C ARG A 100 13.61 -1.55 0.19
N LEU A 101 13.34 -0.32 -0.24
CA LEU A 101 12.18 0.03 -1.07
C LEU A 101 12.22 -0.68 -2.43
N ILE A 102 13.36 -0.64 -3.11
CA ILE A 102 13.53 -1.25 -4.44
C ILE A 102 13.33 -2.78 -4.37
N LYS A 103 13.82 -3.45 -3.32
CA LYS A 103 13.60 -4.90 -3.16
C LYS A 103 12.12 -5.24 -3.01
N ALA A 104 11.35 -4.43 -2.27
CA ALA A 104 9.91 -4.62 -2.16
C ALA A 104 9.18 -4.38 -3.50
N ILE A 105 9.56 -3.32 -4.24
CA ILE A 105 9.03 -3.02 -5.58
C ILE A 105 9.25 -4.17 -6.56
N LYS A 106 10.36 -4.90 -6.43
CA LYS A 106 10.68 -6.05 -7.29
C LYS A 106 9.86 -7.31 -7.00
N ASN A 107 9.09 -7.34 -5.91
CA ASN A 107 8.23 -8.48 -5.60
C ASN A 107 7.05 -8.53 -6.61
N PRO A 108 6.79 -9.66 -7.28
CA PRO A 108 5.82 -9.74 -8.37
C PRO A 108 4.35 -9.56 -7.94
N TYR A 109 4.07 -9.60 -6.64
CA TYR A 109 2.72 -9.41 -6.11
C TYR A 109 2.44 -7.96 -5.70
N VAL A 110 3.47 -7.15 -5.48
CA VAL A 110 3.31 -5.74 -5.08
C VAL A 110 2.86 -4.93 -6.28
N ILE A 111 1.72 -4.24 -6.13
CA ILE A 111 1.24 -3.33 -7.18
C ILE A 111 1.29 -1.86 -6.74
N ILE A 112 1.30 -1.57 -5.44
CA ILE A 112 1.34 -0.19 -4.93
C ILE A 112 2.41 -0.08 -3.84
N LEU A 113 3.21 0.97 -3.89
CA LEU A 113 4.01 1.43 -2.75
C LEU A 113 3.18 2.48 -1.98
N ALA A 114 2.72 2.12 -0.79
CA ALA A 114 1.82 2.94 0.03
C ALA A 114 2.61 3.97 0.86
N HIS A 115 2.04 5.18 0.98
CA HIS A 115 2.58 6.37 1.66
C HIS A 115 4.11 6.38 1.67
N PRO A 116 4.73 6.55 0.48
CA PRO A 116 6.07 6.06 0.22
C PRO A 116 7.16 6.69 1.07
N THR A 117 6.98 7.90 1.61
CA THR A 117 7.99 8.56 2.45
C THR A 117 7.84 8.25 3.93
N GLY A 118 6.74 7.59 4.30
CA GLY A 118 6.37 7.25 5.66
C GLY A 118 6.08 8.47 6.54
N ARG A 119 6.00 9.68 5.98
CA ARG A 119 5.86 10.92 6.77
C ARG A 119 4.54 10.98 7.54
N LYS A 120 4.54 11.78 8.61
CA LYS A 120 3.35 12.24 9.30
C LYS A 120 3.46 13.74 9.54
N VAL A 121 2.56 14.52 8.94
CA VAL A 121 2.52 15.98 9.02
C VAL A 121 2.61 16.41 10.49
N LEU A 122 3.56 17.30 10.80
CA LEU A 122 3.87 17.81 12.15
C LEU A 122 4.34 16.78 13.19
N ARG A 123 4.52 15.51 12.83
CA ARG A 123 4.90 14.44 13.78
C ARG A 123 6.16 13.69 13.39
N LYS A 124 6.39 13.48 12.10
CA LYS A 124 7.50 12.69 11.59
C LYS A 124 7.86 13.10 10.17
N GLU A 125 9.09 13.53 9.99
CA GLU A 125 9.65 13.82 8.68
C GLU A 125 9.74 12.56 7.81
N SER A 126 9.82 12.78 6.50
CA SER A 126 10.14 11.74 5.53
C SER A 126 11.50 11.11 5.86
N TYR A 127 11.63 9.79 5.69
CA TYR A 127 12.95 9.16 5.70
C TYR A 127 13.74 9.51 4.43
N ASP A 128 15.06 9.45 4.54
CA ASP A 128 15.96 9.72 3.41
C ASP A 128 16.08 8.48 2.51
N ALA A 129 15.85 8.68 1.21
CA ALA A 129 15.98 7.69 0.17
C ALA A 129 16.30 8.37 -1.17
N ASP A 130 16.91 7.63 -2.08
CA ASP A 130 17.06 8.08 -3.46
C ASP A 130 15.76 7.89 -4.23
N TRP A 131 14.92 8.92 -4.20
CA TRP A 131 13.62 8.89 -4.88
C TRP A 131 13.72 8.72 -6.40
N LYS A 132 14.83 9.14 -7.05
CA LYS A 132 15.00 8.89 -8.49
C LYS A 132 15.12 7.39 -8.76
N GLU A 133 15.94 6.69 -7.99
CA GLU A 133 16.12 5.25 -8.13
C GLU A 133 14.84 4.48 -7.74
N VAL A 134 14.14 4.90 -6.69
CA VAL A 134 12.85 4.31 -6.29
C VAL A 134 11.80 4.48 -7.40
N PHE A 135 11.68 5.67 -8.00
CA PHE A 135 10.72 5.95 -9.08
C PHE A 135 11.06 5.18 -10.36
N LYS A 136 12.34 5.09 -10.70
CA LYS A 136 12.80 4.27 -11.82
C LYS A 136 12.41 2.80 -11.62
N ALA A 137 12.69 2.24 -10.44
CA ALA A 137 12.31 0.86 -10.13
C ALA A 137 10.78 0.66 -10.18
N ALA A 138 10.01 1.58 -9.60
CA ALA A 138 8.55 1.51 -9.61
C ALA A 138 7.99 1.48 -11.04
N LYS A 139 8.49 2.36 -11.91
CA LYS A 139 8.12 2.39 -13.33
C LYS A 139 8.52 1.11 -14.06
N GLU A 140 9.74 0.62 -13.87
CA GLU A 140 10.24 -0.60 -14.51
C GLU A 140 9.43 -1.85 -14.14
N HIS A 141 8.91 -1.92 -12.92
CA HIS A 141 8.16 -3.07 -12.40
C HIS A 141 6.64 -2.86 -12.42
N GLY A 142 6.15 -1.74 -12.96
CA GLY A 142 4.72 -1.44 -13.03
C GLY A 142 4.05 -1.19 -11.66
N VAL A 143 4.83 -0.81 -10.65
CA VAL A 143 4.33 -0.50 -9.30
C VAL A 143 3.87 0.96 -9.25
N LEU A 144 2.64 1.18 -8.79
CA LEU A 144 2.07 2.51 -8.58
C LEU A 144 2.61 3.13 -7.29
N LEU A 145 2.77 4.46 -7.29
CA LEU A 145 3.12 5.21 -6.08
C LEU A 145 1.86 5.85 -5.49
N GLU A 146 1.62 5.63 -4.20
CA GLU A 146 0.45 6.19 -3.51
C GLU A 146 0.63 7.69 -3.23
N ILE A 147 -0.45 8.43 -3.47
CA ILE A 147 -0.74 9.75 -2.91
C ILE A 147 -1.83 9.55 -1.85
N ASN A 148 -1.38 9.31 -0.62
CA ASN A 148 -2.23 9.09 0.53
C ASN A 148 -2.88 10.41 0.95
N ALA A 149 -4.18 10.52 0.74
CA ALA A 149 -4.98 11.71 0.97
C ALA A 149 -5.35 11.91 2.45
N HIS A 150 -4.94 11.02 3.35
CA HIS A 150 -5.18 11.21 4.78
C HIS A 150 -4.51 12.52 5.25
N PRO A 151 -5.23 13.43 5.93
CA PRO A 151 -4.72 14.76 6.29
C PRO A 151 -3.43 14.75 7.13
N GLU A 152 -3.24 13.72 7.96
CA GLU A 152 -2.01 13.55 8.74
C GLU A 152 -0.82 13.04 7.91
N ARG A 153 -1.01 12.62 6.66
CA ARG A 153 0.04 12.06 5.79
C ARG A 153 0.33 12.96 4.60
N LEU A 154 -0.67 13.14 3.73
CA LEU A 154 -0.52 13.80 2.43
C LEU A 154 0.70 13.23 1.66
N ASP A 155 0.85 11.91 1.56
CA ASP A 155 2.11 11.26 1.18
C ASP A 155 1.92 10.35 -0.04
N LEU A 156 2.49 10.61 -1.22
CA LEU A 156 3.64 11.48 -1.52
C LEU A 156 3.44 13.00 -1.34
N PRO A 157 4.47 13.74 -0.90
CA PRO A 157 4.50 15.20 -1.01
C PRO A 157 4.42 15.68 -2.46
N ASP A 158 3.84 16.86 -2.67
CA ASP A 158 3.72 17.56 -3.95
C ASP A 158 5.03 17.65 -4.75
N SER A 159 6.15 17.91 -4.09
CA SER A 159 7.48 17.95 -4.71
C SER A 159 7.89 16.61 -5.33
N LEU A 160 7.61 15.50 -4.62
CA LEU A 160 7.86 14.14 -5.10
C LEU A 160 6.82 13.70 -6.12
N ILE A 161 5.56 14.13 -6.01
CA ILE A 161 4.54 13.91 -7.03
C ILE A 161 4.99 14.54 -8.36
N ASN A 162 5.43 15.80 -8.34
CA ASN A 162 5.93 16.50 -9.54
C ASN A 162 7.10 15.74 -10.19
N GLN A 163 8.04 15.26 -9.37
CA GLN A 163 9.15 14.45 -9.84
C GLN A 163 8.70 13.10 -10.43
N ALA A 164 7.79 12.38 -9.76
CA ALA A 164 7.26 11.11 -10.24
C ALA A 164 6.51 11.27 -11.58
N VAL A 165 5.71 12.33 -11.74
CA VAL A 165 5.04 12.67 -13.00
C VAL A 165 6.06 12.92 -14.11
N LYS A 166 7.10 13.73 -13.86
CA LYS A 166 8.17 13.98 -14.85
C LYS A 166 8.91 12.71 -15.27
N MET A 167 8.95 11.70 -14.41
CA MET A 167 9.56 10.40 -14.69
C MET A 167 8.59 9.41 -15.36
N ASN A 168 7.32 9.78 -15.53
CA ASN A 168 6.22 8.94 -16.02
C ASN A 168 5.97 7.71 -15.13
N CYS A 169 5.97 7.91 -13.82
CA CYS A 169 5.49 6.90 -12.88
C CYS A 169 3.95 6.90 -12.84
N ALA A 170 3.35 5.73 -12.66
CA ALA A 170 1.93 5.61 -12.35
C ALA A 170 1.68 6.01 -10.89
N LEU A 171 0.61 6.76 -10.67
CA LEU A 171 0.19 7.26 -9.36
C LEU A 171 -1.22 6.77 -9.03
N ILE A 172 -1.50 6.57 -7.75
CA ILE A 172 -2.84 6.26 -7.24
C ILE A 172 -3.17 7.16 -6.06
N ILE A 173 -4.38 7.70 -6.00
CA ILE A 173 -4.86 8.51 -4.87
C ILE A 173 -5.72 7.61 -4.00
N ASN A 174 -5.35 7.48 -2.73
CA ASN A 174 -6.06 6.68 -1.71
C ASN A 174 -6.43 7.53 -0.51
#